data_AF-A0A933C5P9-F1
#
_entry.id   AF-A0A933C5P9-F1
#
_cell.length_a   1.000
_cell.length_b   1.000
_cell.length_c   1.000
_cell.angle_alpha   90.00
_cell.angle_beta   90.00
_cell.angle_gamma   90.00
#
_symmetry.space_group_name_H-M   'P 1'
#
loop_
_entity.id
_entity.type
_entity.pdbx_description
1 polymer ?
#
loop_
_entity_poly.entity_id
_entity_poly.type
_entity_poly.pdbx_seq_one_letter_code
_entity_poly.pdbx_strand_id
1 'polypeptide(L)'
;MVSSKAEFVHLHNHSEYSLLDGITRWSDHDGSPSELLKSLAHEKARAVAVTDHGNLYGAIEFYSQCNKVGVKPIIGCEMYLAKGSRLDRGGSQKDNCHLTVLARNYEGYQNLMALSTTGFLEGFYYDARIDREL
;
A
#
# COMPACT_ATOMS: atom_id res chain seq x y z
N MET A 1 -5.57 -14.65 34.46
CA MET A 1 -6.27 -14.97 33.21
C MET A 1 -5.91 -13.88 32.21
N VAL A 2 -5.03 -14.15 31.25
CA VAL A 2 -4.76 -13.19 30.17
C VAL A 2 -5.95 -13.30 29.23
N SER A 3 -6.80 -12.28 29.20
CA SER A 3 -7.83 -12.16 28.17
C SER A 3 -7.11 -12.23 26.81
N SER A 4 -7.35 -13.30 26.04
CA SER A 4 -6.78 -13.43 24.70
C SER A 4 -7.43 -12.37 23.82
N LYS A 5 -6.78 -11.20 23.72
CA LYS A 5 -7.14 -10.15 22.77
C LYS A 5 -7.16 -10.82 21.38
N ALA A 6 -8.27 -10.72 20.65
CA ALA A 6 -8.37 -11.29 19.32
C ALA A 6 -7.22 -10.73 18.46
N GLU A 7 -6.47 -11.60 17.80
CA GLU A 7 -5.39 -11.17 16.90
C GLU A 7 -5.99 -10.46 15.68
N PHE A 8 -5.52 -9.26 15.40
CA PHE A 8 -5.97 -8.46 14.26
C PHE A 8 -4.76 -7.86 13.53
N VAL A 9 -4.83 -7.82 12.20
CA VAL A 9 -3.81 -7.24 11.33
C VAL A 9 -4.52 -6.37 10.31
N HIS A 10 -4.15 -5.09 10.26
CA HIS A 10 -4.62 -4.19 9.21
C HIS A 10 -3.93 -4.53 7.88
N LEU A 11 -4.73 -4.93 6.88
CA LEU A 11 -4.26 -5.31 5.56
C LEU A 11 -4.57 -4.28 4.46
N HIS A 12 -5.29 -3.21 4.80
CA HIS A 12 -5.62 -2.11 3.92
C HIS A 12 -5.44 -0.81 4.70
N ASN A 13 -4.33 -0.13 4.46
CA ASN A 13 -3.95 1.10 5.13
C ASN A 13 -3.24 2.04 4.17
N HIS A 14 -3.49 3.33 4.35
CA HIS A 14 -2.87 4.40 3.57
C HIS A 14 -1.85 5.15 4.42
N SER A 15 -0.72 5.47 3.80
CA SER A 15 0.36 6.25 4.37
C SER A 15 0.42 7.63 3.75
N GLU A 16 1.34 8.48 4.23
CA GLU A 16 1.63 9.79 3.64
C GLU A 16 2.03 9.73 2.14
N TYR A 17 2.32 8.54 1.61
CA TYR A 17 2.57 8.32 0.19
C TYR A 17 1.28 8.15 -0.65
N SER A 18 0.11 8.03 -0.01
CA SER A 18 -1.17 8.38 -0.62
C SER A 18 -1.34 9.90 -0.59
N LEU A 19 -0.65 10.58 -1.50
CA LEU A 19 -0.32 12.02 -1.40
C LEU A 19 -1.51 12.97 -1.21
N LEU A 20 -2.73 12.56 -1.58
CA LEU A 20 -3.92 13.42 -1.54
C LEU A 20 -4.73 13.30 -0.24
N ASP A 21 -4.61 12.19 0.49
CA ASP A 21 -5.50 11.87 1.62
C ASP A 21 -4.85 11.08 2.76
N GLY A 22 -3.69 10.46 2.52
CA GLY A 22 -2.96 9.71 3.51
C GLY A 22 -2.21 10.59 4.51
N ILE A 23 -2.33 10.24 5.79
CA ILE A 23 -1.76 11.02 6.91
C ILE A 23 -0.79 10.21 7.78
N THR A 24 -0.71 8.90 7.56
CA THR A 24 0.05 7.99 8.40
C THR A 24 1.52 7.97 7.98
N ARG A 25 2.43 8.27 8.92
CA ARG A 25 3.87 8.29 8.66
C ARG A 25 4.56 6.99 9.01
N TRP A 26 5.61 6.65 8.26
CA TRP A 26 6.48 5.51 8.57
C TRP A 26 7.69 5.89 9.41
N SER A 27 8.16 7.13 9.28
CA SER A 27 9.22 7.68 10.11
C SER A 27 8.87 9.04 10.68
N ASP A 28 9.52 9.37 11.80
CA ASP A 28 9.55 10.73 12.31
C ASP A 28 10.60 11.57 11.56
N HIS A 29 10.62 12.89 11.83
CA HIS A 29 11.48 13.87 11.18
C HIS A 29 13.00 13.59 11.30
N ASP A 30 13.40 12.77 12.27
CA ASP A 30 14.78 12.35 12.51
C ASP A 30 15.13 11.01 11.81
N GLY A 31 14.21 10.44 11.05
CA GLY A 31 14.36 9.16 10.35
C GLY A 31 14.16 7.92 11.25
N SER A 32 13.79 8.12 12.53
CA SER A 32 13.41 7.03 13.43
C SER A 32 12.01 6.49 13.09
N PRO A 33 11.66 5.25 13.49
CA PRO A 33 10.32 4.71 13.27
C PRO A 33 9.25 5.60 13.91
N SER A 34 8.11 5.78 13.23
CA SER A 34 7.02 6.61 13.74
C SER A 34 6.40 6.05 15.03
N GLU A 35 5.71 6.91 15.77
CA GLU A 35 4.93 6.53 16.97
C GLU A 35 3.90 5.43 16.70
N LEU A 36 3.34 5.37 15.48
CA LEU A 36 2.46 4.27 15.08
C LEU A 36 3.20 2.93 15.10
N LEU A 37 4.37 2.86 14.47
CA LEU A 37 5.14 1.62 14.39
C LEU A 37 5.65 1.20 15.78
N LYS A 38 6.09 2.16 16.61
CA LYS A 38 6.45 1.93 18.01
C LYS A 38 5.26 1.38 18.82
N SER A 39 4.07 1.92 18.62
CA SER A 39 2.84 1.46 19.28
C SER A 39 2.44 0.06 18.85
N LEU A 40 2.50 -0.25 17.56
CA LEU A 40 2.25 -1.61 17.03
C LEU A 40 3.22 -2.64 17.63
N ALA A 41 4.50 -2.30 17.74
CA ALA A 41 5.49 -3.15 18.39
C ALA A 41 5.21 -3.35 19.88
N HIS A 42 4.85 -2.29 20.61
CA HIS A 42 4.46 -2.36 22.01
C HIS A 42 3.22 -3.24 22.23
N GLU A 43 2.23 -3.13 21.35
CA GLU A 43 1.04 -4.00 21.34
C GLU A 43 1.31 -5.42 20.84
N LYS A 44 2.54 -5.74 20.42
CA LYS A 44 2.94 -7.04 19.85
C LYS A 44 2.12 -7.40 18.62
N ALA A 45 1.78 -6.41 17.80
CA ALA A 45 1.12 -6.61 16.52
C ALA A 45 1.97 -7.52 15.64
N ARG A 46 1.35 -8.56 15.08
CA ARG A 46 2.05 -9.58 14.30
C ARG A 46 2.56 -9.05 12.96
N ALA A 47 1.81 -8.15 12.34
CA ALA A 47 2.11 -7.56 11.04
C ALA A 47 1.29 -6.29 10.83
N VAL A 48 1.65 -5.53 9.79
CA VAL A 48 0.84 -4.44 9.23
C VAL A 48 1.09 -4.37 7.72
N ALA A 49 0.08 -3.97 6.95
CA ALA A 49 0.24 -3.71 5.52
C ALA A 49 0.29 -2.22 5.18
N VAL A 50 0.93 -1.90 4.06
CA VAL A 50 0.78 -0.64 3.34
C VAL A 50 0.10 -0.91 2.00
N THR A 51 -0.90 -0.12 1.64
CA THR A 51 -1.67 -0.24 0.39
C THR A 51 -2.01 1.15 -0.13
N ASP A 52 -0.99 1.94 -0.47
CA ASP A 52 -1.17 3.31 -0.96
C ASP A 52 -1.88 3.37 -2.32
N HIS A 53 -2.49 4.52 -2.61
CA HIS A 53 -3.25 4.75 -3.84
C HIS A 53 -2.37 4.71 -5.09
N GLY A 54 -2.48 3.63 -5.85
CA GLY A 54 -1.89 3.45 -7.19
C GLY A 54 -0.36 3.47 -7.25
N ASN A 55 0.33 3.48 -6.11
CA ASN A 55 1.78 3.68 -6.05
C ASN A 55 2.46 2.85 -4.96
N LEU A 56 3.79 2.78 -5.05
CA LEU A 56 4.67 2.05 -4.11
C LEU A 56 5.78 2.96 -3.54
N TYR A 57 5.59 4.28 -3.53
CA TYR A 57 6.66 5.24 -3.19
C TYR A 57 7.25 5.00 -1.80
N GLY A 58 6.39 4.70 -0.82
CA GLY A 58 6.78 4.45 0.56
C GLY A 58 7.24 3.03 0.86
N ALA A 59 7.22 2.09 -0.10
CA ALA A 59 7.35 0.67 0.19
C ALA A 59 8.67 0.29 0.86
N ILE A 60 9.79 0.89 0.42
CA ILE A 60 11.13 0.60 0.96
C ILE A 60 11.31 1.21 2.35
N GLU A 61 10.85 2.44 2.55
CA GLU A 61 10.87 3.08 3.86
C GLU A 61 10.03 2.29 4.86
N PHE A 62 8.78 1.99 4.50
CA PHE A 62 7.87 1.18 5.31
C PHE A 62 8.52 -0.16 5.73
N TYR A 63 9.09 -0.89 4.76
CA TYR A 63 9.78 -2.15 5.01
C TYR A 63 10.93 -1.98 6.00
N SER A 64 11.78 -0.96 5.80
CA SER A 64 12.92 -0.65 6.66
C SER A 64 12.48 -0.31 8.09
N GLN A 65 11.51 0.59 8.24
CA GLN A 65 11.06 1.06 9.56
C GLN A 65 10.32 -0.03 10.34
N CYS A 66 9.49 -0.85 9.69
CA CYS A 66 8.84 -2.00 10.31
C CYS A 66 9.87 -3.00 10.87
N ASN A 67 10.92 -3.30 10.08
CA ASN A 67 11.98 -4.21 10.51
C ASN A 67 12.75 -3.69 11.74
N LYS A 68 13.00 -2.37 11.83
CA LYS A 68 13.67 -1.77 13.00
C LYS A 68 12.90 -1.99 14.30
N VAL A 69 11.57 -2.02 14.25
CA VAL A 69 10.71 -2.23 15.43
C VAL A 69 10.24 -3.67 15.61
N GLY A 70 10.62 -4.59 14.72
CA GLY A 70 10.25 -6.00 14.80
C GLY A 70 8.80 -6.32 14.43
N VAL A 71 8.14 -5.45 13.65
CA VAL A 71 6.78 -5.71 13.12
C VAL A 71 6.92 -6.23 11.69
N LYS A 72 6.19 -7.31 11.33
CA LYS A 72 6.27 -7.86 9.96
C LYS A 72 5.61 -6.90 8.95
N PRO A 73 6.34 -6.38 7.96
CA PRO A 73 5.75 -5.59 6.89
C PRO A 73 5.04 -6.48 5.86
N ILE A 74 3.91 -6.01 5.34
CA ILE A 74 3.21 -6.58 4.18
C ILE A 74 3.10 -5.48 3.12
N ILE A 75 3.77 -5.65 1.98
CA ILE A 75 3.75 -4.67 0.90
C ILE A 75 2.53 -4.94 0.01
N GLY A 76 1.75 -3.91 -0.24
CA GLY A 76 0.63 -3.93 -1.16
C GLY A 76 0.45 -2.58 -1.86
N CYS A 77 -0.63 -2.47 -2.60
CA CYS A 77 -1.03 -1.26 -3.31
C CYS A 77 -2.55 -1.31 -3.49
N GLU A 78 -3.22 -0.18 -3.29
CA GLU A 78 -4.61 -0.02 -3.72
C GLU A 78 -4.61 0.50 -5.15
N MET A 79 -4.73 -0.43 -6.10
CA MET A 79 -4.66 -0.13 -7.52
C MET A 79 -5.95 0.49 -8.03
N TYR A 80 -5.85 1.43 -8.97
CA TYR A 80 -7.00 1.91 -9.73
C TYR A 80 -7.28 0.96 -10.89
N LEU A 81 -8.47 0.37 -10.93
CA LEU A 81 -8.92 -0.51 -11.99
C LEU A 81 -9.83 0.26 -12.95
N ALA A 82 -9.44 0.32 -14.22
CA ALA A 82 -10.28 0.87 -15.27
C ALA A 82 -11.53 0.00 -15.48
N LYS A 83 -12.67 0.64 -15.79
CA LYS A 83 -13.92 -0.07 -16.12
C LYS A 83 -13.80 -0.95 -17.37
N GLY A 84 -12.97 -0.52 -18.32
CA GLY A 84 -12.64 -1.24 -19.55
C GLY A 84 -11.13 -1.36 -19.70
N SER A 85 -10.59 -0.96 -20.85
CA SER A 85 -9.14 -0.92 -21.06
C SER A 85 -8.50 0.26 -20.33
N ARG A 86 -7.30 0.06 -19.77
CA ARG A 86 -6.46 1.14 -19.22
C ARG A 86 -6.08 2.20 -20.26
N LEU A 87 -6.12 1.84 -21.54
CA LEU A 87 -5.81 2.71 -22.66
C LEU A 87 -6.98 3.63 -23.03
N ASP A 88 -8.19 3.34 -22.56
CA ASP A 88 -9.35 4.19 -22.82
C ASP A 88 -9.20 5.54 -22.12
N ARG A 89 -9.60 6.59 -22.83
CA ARG A 89 -9.61 7.99 -22.37
C ARG A 89 -11.03 8.57 -22.31
N GLY A 90 -12.05 7.77 -22.64
CA GLY A 90 -13.44 8.07 -22.37
C GLY A 90 -13.81 7.82 -20.91
N GLY A 91 -14.80 8.57 -20.41
CA GLY A 91 -15.31 8.42 -19.04
C GLY A 91 -14.74 9.43 -18.05
N SER A 92 -15.02 9.21 -16.77
CA SER A 92 -14.66 10.08 -15.66
C SER A 92 -13.82 9.33 -14.62
N GLN A 93 -13.10 10.06 -13.76
CA GLN A 93 -12.35 9.47 -12.64
C GLN A 93 -13.24 8.57 -11.75
N LYS A 94 -14.53 8.90 -11.59
CA LYS A 94 -15.49 8.16 -10.77
C LYS A 94 -15.85 6.77 -11.34
N ASP A 95 -15.51 6.51 -12.59
CA ASP A 95 -15.73 5.20 -13.21
C ASP A 95 -14.64 4.19 -12.82
N ASN A 96 -13.53 4.64 -12.22
CA ASN A 96 -12.48 3.77 -11.73
C ASN A 96 -12.92 3.08 -10.43
N CYS A 97 -12.53 1.82 -10.26
CA CYS A 97 -12.72 1.08 -9.02
C CYS A 97 -11.39 0.90 -8.30
N HIS A 98 -11.42 0.79 -6.98
CA HIS A 98 -10.22 0.46 -6.20
C HIS A 98 -10.07 -1.05 -6.05
N LEU A 99 -8.84 -1.53 -6.10
CA LEU A 99 -8.49 -2.93 -5.90
C LEU A 99 -7.27 -3.04 -4.98
N THR A 100 -7.49 -3.52 -3.76
CA THR A 100 -6.42 -3.80 -2.80
C THR A 100 -5.69 -5.08 -3.18
N VAL A 101 -4.39 -4.98 -3.46
CA VAL A 101 -3.54 -6.11 -3.85
C VAL A 101 -2.34 -6.21 -2.91
N LEU A 102 -2.00 -7.42 -2.45
CA LEU A 102 -0.91 -7.69 -1.54
C LEU A 102 0.14 -8.62 -2.17
N ALA A 103 1.42 -8.30 -2.00
CA ALA A 103 2.51 -9.18 -2.39
C ALA A 103 2.70 -10.28 -1.35
N ARG A 104 2.44 -11.53 -1.74
CA ARG A 104 2.67 -12.71 -0.90
C ARG A 104 4.15 -13.06 -0.75
N ASN A 105 4.93 -12.80 -1.79
CA ASN A 105 6.33 -13.18 -1.93
C ASN A 105 7.08 -12.17 -2.81
N TYR A 106 8.37 -12.41 -3.06
CA TYR A 106 9.22 -11.50 -3.84
C TYR A 106 8.73 -11.35 -5.30
N GLU A 107 8.32 -12.44 -5.94
CA GLU A 107 7.71 -12.39 -7.28
C GLU A 107 6.46 -11.52 -7.30
N GLY A 108 5.59 -11.65 -6.30
CA GLY A 108 4.43 -10.77 -6.13
C GLY A 108 4.80 -9.30 -5.95
N TYR A 109 5.90 -9.00 -5.26
CA TYR A 109 6.40 -7.63 -5.15
C TYR A 109 6.91 -7.10 -6.50
N GLN A 110 7.62 -7.93 -7.27
CA GLN A 110 8.04 -7.57 -8.63
C GLN A 110 6.84 -7.31 -9.55
N ASN A 111 5.78 -8.12 -9.43
CA ASN A 111 4.54 -7.92 -10.19
C ASN A 111 3.82 -6.64 -9.77
N LEU A 112 3.77 -6.29 -8.47
CA LEU A 112 3.23 -5.00 -8.03
C LEU A 112 4.02 -3.82 -8.61
N MET A 113 5.35 -3.90 -8.64
CA MET A 113 6.19 -2.87 -9.26
C MET A 113 5.88 -2.73 -10.76
N ALA A 114 5.74 -3.85 -11.47
CA ALA A 114 5.38 -3.85 -12.89
C ALA A 114 3.99 -3.23 -13.12
N LEU A 115 2.97 -3.65 -12.37
CA LEU A 115 1.61 -3.12 -12.46
C LEU A 115 1.54 -1.61 -12.19
N SER A 116 2.19 -1.14 -11.11
CA SER A 116 2.25 0.29 -10.81
C SER A 116 2.95 1.06 -11.94
N THR A 117 4.09 0.54 -12.43
CA THR A 117 4.81 1.13 -13.57
C THR A 117 3.93 1.23 -14.81
N THR A 118 3.25 0.14 -15.20
CA THR A 118 2.34 0.11 -16.35
C THR A 118 1.15 1.06 -16.16
N GLY A 119 0.62 1.16 -14.94
CA GLY A 119 -0.43 2.12 -14.61
C GLY A 119 -0.03 3.57 -14.87
N PHE A 120 1.21 3.94 -14.55
CA PHE A 120 1.75 5.27 -14.83
C PHE A 120 2.14 5.48 -16.29
N LEU A 121 2.75 4.49 -16.96
CA LEU A 121 3.27 4.66 -18.32
C LEU A 121 2.20 4.53 -19.40
N GLU A 122 1.22 3.64 -19.22
CA GLU A 122 0.22 3.31 -20.24
C GLU A 122 -1.20 3.73 -19.82
N GLY A 123 -1.55 3.43 -18.57
CA GLY A 123 -2.90 3.56 -18.05
C GLY A 123 -3.30 4.94 -17.53
N PHE A 124 -2.34 5.86 -17.48
CA PHE A 124 -2.53 7.15 -16.82
C PHE A 124 -3.56 8.02 -17.55
N TYR A 125 -4.57 8.43 -16.79
CA TYR A 125 -5.53 9.45 -17.23
C TYR A 125 -5.77 10.46 -16.10
N TYR A 126 -6.76 10.21 -15.24
CA TYR A 126 -6.89 10.91 -13.95
C TYR A 126 -6.04 10.27 -12.86
N ASP A 127 -6.03 8.94 -12.85
CA ASP A 127 -5.24 8.09 -11.96
C ASP A 127 -4.34 7.16 -12.80
N ALA A 128 -3.32 6.58 -12.16
CA ALA A 128 -2.50 5.52 -12.74
C ALA A 128 -3.27 4.18 -12.71
N ARG A 129 -3.96 3.84 -13.81
CA ARG A 129 -4.91 2.72 -13.85
C ARG A 129 -4.34 1.46 -14.48
N ILE A 130 -4.74 0.31 -13.97
CA ILE A 130 -4.57 -0.99 -14.61
C ILE A 130 -5.93 -1.49 -15.16
N ASP A 131 -5.93 -2.62 -15.85
CA ASP A 131 -7.15 -3.34 -16.26
C ASP A 131 -7.00 -4.83 -15.91
N ARG A 132 -8.03 -5.62 -16.20
CA ARG A 132 -8.07 -7.07 -15.86
C ARG A 132 -7.26 -7.96 -16.83
N GLU A 133 -6.75 -7.40 -17.91
CA GLU A 133 -5.93 -8.14 -18.88
C GLU A 133 -4.52 -8.36 -18.32
N LEU A 134 -4.01 -7.37 -17.57
CA LEU A 134 -2.77 -7.45 -16.79
C LEU A 134 -2.91 -8.38 -15.58
#